data_AF-A0A3A0DDQ5-F1
#
_entry.id   AF-A0A3A0DDQ5-F1
#
_cell.length_a   1.000
_cell.length_b   1.000
_cell.length_c   1.000
_cell.angle_alpha   90.00
_cell.angle_beta   90.00
_cell.angle_gamma   90.00
#
_symmetry.space_group_name_H-M   'P 1'
#
loop_
_entity.id
_entity.type
_entity.pdbx_description
1 polymer ?
#
loop_
_entity_poly.entity_id
_entity_poly.type
_entity_poly.pdbx_seq_one_letter_code
_entity_poly.pdbx_strand_id
1 'polypeptide(L)'
;MTDATFTLFFWASLASLHHGFIKSDRRWFIIGGVFTGLCWNTKYHGFFPLLILGAWMIVIALRQARNQPVRARAMWSNWGLAALLAGLIYLPWFLFVQFSVGYGAILQAQVDHSIGQSAIILTSPATIYFYLTQWLSPALLLSALLGSIMILTRPRAEALFPLFATALFTIAAMFYTSFPRLLLPVVPGLCLSAAHGVERISRAKTLAWLLAAVTLAWNMMGAHRV
;
A
#
# COMPACT_ATOMS: atom_id res chain seq x y z
N MET A 1 -4.96 -14.55 9.64
CA MET A 1 -4.58 -15.04 8.29
C MET A 1 -4.87 -14.02 7.20
N THR A 2 -6.03 -13.36 7.22
CA THR A 2 -6.41 -12.35 6.21
C THR A 2 -5.46 -11.15 6.14
N ASP A 3 -4.82 -10.73 7.24
CA ASP A 3 -3.88 -9.60 7.22
C ASP A 3 -2.64 -9.86 6.37
N ALA A 4 -2.02 -11.03 6.50
CA ALA A 4 -0.82 -11.40 5.74
C ALA A 4 -1.15 -11.59 4.25
N THR A 5 -2.26 -12.28 3.96
CA THR A 5 -2.76 -12.46 2.58
C THR A 5 -3.08 -11.11 1.93
N PHE A 6 -3.71 -10.19 2.67
CA PHE A 6 -3.96 -8.84 2.21
C PHE A 6 -2.65 -8.11 1.90
N THR A 7 -1.67 -8.13 2.81
CA THR A 7 -0.37 -7.49 2.60
C THR A 7 0.34 -8.03 1.35
N LEU A 8 0.28 -9.36 1.13
CA LEU A 8 0.84 -9.99 -0.07
C LEU A 8 0.17 -9.45 -1.35
N PHE A 9 -1.16 -9.54 -1.44
CA PHE A 9 -1.88 -9.07 -2.64
C PHE A 9 -1.78 -7.55 -2.84
N PHE A 10 -1.75 -6.78 -1.75
CA PHE A 10 -1.56 -5.34 -1.77
C PHE A 10 -0.23 -4.96 -2.43
N TRP A 11 0.89 -5.54 -1.98
CA TRP A 11 2.21 -5.24 -2.55
C TRP A 11 2.42 -5.87 -3.93
N ALA A 12 1.89 -7.06 -4.19
CA ALA A 12 1.92 -7.67 -5.53
C ALA A 12 1.16 -6.81 -6.55
N SER A 13 0.01 -6.27 -6.16
CA SER A 13 -0.74 -5.31 -6.96
C SER A 13 0.06 -4.03 -7.21
N LEU A 14 0.55 -3.36 -6.16
CA LEU A 14 1.33 -2.13 -6.29
C LEU A 14 2.57 -2.31 -7.17
N ALA A 15 3.31 -3.41 -6.99
CA ALA A 15 4.49 -3.71 -7.80
C ALA A 15 4.13 -3.90 -9.28
N SER A 16 3.06 -4.68 -9.56
CA SER A 16 2.60 -4.92 -10.94
C SER A 16 2.09 -3.63 -11.59
N LEU A 17 1.22 -2.88 -10.91
CA LEU A 17 0.66 -1.61 -11.38
C LEU A 17 1.76 -0.58 -11.67
N HIS A 18 2.73 -0.45 -10.76
CA HIS A 18 3.85 0.47 -10.93
C HIS A 18 4.81 0.03 -12.05
N HIS A 19 5.06 -1.27 -12.21
CA HIS A 19 5.83 -1.79 -13.32
C HIS A 19 5.14 -1.50 -14.67
N GLY A 20 3.82 -1.70 -14.73
CA GLY A 20 2.99 -1.33 -15.88
C GLY A 20 3.06 0.18 -16.16
N PHE A 21 3.03 1.02 -15.13
CA PHE A 21 3.19 2.46 -15.24
C PHE A 21 4.55 2.86 -15.85
N ILE A 22 5.65 2.29 -15.37
CA ILE A 22 7.01 2.57 -15.87
C ILE A 22 7.17 2.10 -17.32
N LYS A 23 6.81 0.84 -17.60
CA LYS A 23 7.00 0.19 -18.90
C LYS A 23 5.92 0.51 -19.93
N SER A 24 4.82 1.14 -19.50
CA SER A 24 3.63 1.36 -20.32
C SER A 24 3.06 0.05 -20.90
N ASP A 25 3.23 -1.06 -20.18
CA ASP A 25 2.78 -2.38 -20.61
C ASP A 25 1.45 -2.74 -19.95
N ARG A 26 0.43 -2.94 -20.79
CA ARG A 26 -0.95 -3.28 -20.40
C ARG A 26 -1.05 -4.59 -19.63
N ARG A 27 -0.17 -5.57 -19.88
CA ARG A 27 -0.19 -6.88 -19.20
C ARG A 27 -0.05 -6.73 -17.69
N TRP A 28 0.83 -5.84 -17.26
CA TRP A 28 1.08 -5.56 -15.85
C TRP A 28 -0.09 -4.84 -15.17
N PHE A 29 -0.84 -4.01 -15.90
CA PHE A 29 -2.09 -3.43 -15.39
C PHE A 29 -3.18 -4.48 -15.22
N ILE A 30 -3.27 -5.47 -16.13
CA ILE A 30 -4.19 -6.60 -15.99
C ILE A 30 -3.86 -7.41 -14.73
N ILE A 31 -2.59 -7.81 -14.58
CA ILE A 31 -2.10 -8.55 -13.41
C ILE A 31 -2.36 -7.75 -12.12
N GLY A 32 -2.03 -6.45 -12.12
CA GLY A 32 -2.28 -5.56 -10.99
C GLY A 32 -3.76 -5.39 -10.65
N GLY A 33 -4.63 -5.29 -11.66
CA GLY A 33 -6.09 -5.28 -11.47
C GLY A 33 -6.60 -6.57 -10.85
N VAL A 34 -6.10 -7.73 -11.29
CA VAL A 34 -6.43 -9.04 -10.72
C VAL A 34 -6.03 -9.11 -9.25
N PHE A 35 -4.78 -8.79 -8.92
CA PHE A 35 -4.33 -8.79 -7.53
C PHE A 35 -5.08 -7.79 -6.66
N THR A 36 -5.49 -6.63 -7.22
CA THR A 36 -6.34 -5.68 -6.49
C THR A 36 -7.71 -6.26 -6.19
N GLY A 37 -8.34 -6.93 -7.16
CA GLY A 37 -9.63 -7.61 -6.95
C GLY A 37 -9.55 -8.68 -5.86
N LEU A 38 -8.47 -9.48 -5.83
CA LEU A 38 -8.20 -10.46 -4.77
C LEU A 38 -7.95 -9.79 -3.41
N CYS A 39 -7.19 -8.68 -3.42
CA CYS A 39 -6.98 -7.85 -2.24
C CYS A 39 -8.31 -7.34 -1.66
N TRP A 40 -9.22 -6.88 -2.53
CA TRP A 40 -10.55 -6.35 -2.16
C TRP A 40 -11.47 -7.44 -1.60
N ASN A 41 -11.39 -8.66 -2.13
CA ASN A 41 -12.08 -9.81 -1.52
C ASN A 41 -11.48 -10.23 -0.17
N THR A 42 -10.24 -9.84 0.14
CA THR A 42 -9.59 -10.19 1.42
C THR A 42 -9.92 -9.20 2.54
N LYS A 43 -9.97 -7.90 2.22
CA LYS A 43 -10.40 -6.84 3.14
C LYS A 43 -11.07 -5.69 2.40
N TYR A 44 -11.92 -4.96 3.11
CA TYR A 44 -12.62 -3.76 2.64
C TYR A 44 -11.69 -2.64 2.12
N HIS A 45 -10.43 -2.60 2.57
CA HIS A 45 -9.40 -1.69 2.07
C HIS A 45 -8.67 -2.17 0.79
N GLY A 46 -9.14 -3.21 0.11
CA GLY A 46 -8.38 -3.78 -1.01
C GLY A 46 -8.40 -2.95 -2.29
N PHE A 47 -9.19 -1.87 -2.34
CA PHE A 47 -9.14 -0.88 -3.42
C PHE A 47 -7.91 0.05 -3.36
N PHE A 48 -7.20 0.10 -2.22
CA PHE A 48 -6.11 1.06 -2.00
C PHE A 48 -4.98 1.00 -3.04
N PRO A 49 -4.56 -0.15 -3.60
CA PRO A 49 -3.52 -0.17 -4.64
C PRO A 49 -3.85 0.71 -5.85
N LEU A 50 -5.12 0.70 -6.31
CA LEU A 50 -5.57 1.54 -7.41
C LEU A 50 -5.61 3.02 -7.02
N LEU A 51 -6.08 3.32 -5.81
CA LEU A 51 -6.12 4.68 -5.26
C LEU A 51 -4.70 5.27 -5.14
N ILE A 52 -3.76 4.49 -4.61
CA ILE A 52 -2.34 4.88 -4.50
C ILE A 52 -1.73 5.13 -5.88
N LEU A 53 -1.90 4.21 -6.83
CA LEU A 53 -1.38 4.44 -8.18
C LEU A 53 -2.04 5.66 -8.84
N GLY A 54 -3.36 5.82 -8.72
CA GLY A 54 -4.08 6.95 -9.29
C GLY A 54 -3.61 8.28 -8.72
N ALA A 55 -3.44 8.37 -7.40
CA ALA A 55 -2.88 9.55 -6.74
C ALA A 55 -1.44 9.82 -7.19
N TRP A 56 -0.62 8.77 -7.33
CA TRP A 56 0.74 8.89 -7.86
C TRP A 56 0.76 9.42 -9.30
N MET A 57 -0.13 8.90 -10.17
CA MET A 57 -0.28 9.37 -11.55
C MET A 57 -0.65 10.85 -11.60
N ILE A 58 -1.53 11.33 -10.71
CA ILE A 58 -1.88 12.74 -10.58
C ILE A 58 -0.64 13.56 -10.17
N VAL A 59 0.11 13.13 -9.15
CA VAL A 59 1.35 13.81 -8.72
C VAL A 59 2.35 13.93 -9.87
N ILE A 60 2.54 12.88 -10.66
CA ILE A 60 3.43 12.90 -11.82
C ILE A 60 2.89 13.80 -12.93
N ALA A 61 1.59 13.75 -13.22
CA ALA A 61 0.94 14.59 -14.22
C ALA A 61 1.08 16.08 -13.88
N LEU A 62 0.87 16.46 -12.62
CA LEU A 62 1.06 17.84 -12.14
C LEU A 62 2.51 18.31 -12.27
N ARG A 63 3.48 17.42 -12.09
CA ARG A 63 4.92 17.74 -12.26
C ARG A 63 5.37 17.81 -13.71
N GLN A 64 4.69 17.10 -14.62
CA GLN A 64 5.09 16.93 -16.03
C GLN A 64 4.14 17.62 -17.01
N ALA A 65 3.34 18.58 -16.53
CA ALA A 65 2.09 19.10 -17.11
C ALA A 65 2.11 19.65 -18.57
N ARG A 66 3.20 19.53 -19.35
CA ARG A 66 3.26 20.07 -20.72
C ARG A 66 3.81 19.16 -21.81
N ASN A 67 4.51 18.06 -21.52
CA ASN A 67 5.40 17.48 -22.54
C ASN A 67 4.93 16.16 -23.20
N GLN A 68 3.91 15.43 -22.69
CA GLN A 68 3.54 14.10 -23.23
C GLN A 68 2.05 13.69 -23.09
N PRO A 69 1.09 14.35 -23.78
CA PRO A 69 -0.35 14.11 -23.61
C PRO A 69 -0.82 12.70 -24.06
N VAL A 70 -0.25 12.16 -25.14
CA VAL A 70 -0.64 10.84 -25.68
C VAL A 70 -0.33 9.71 -24.69
N ARG A 71 0.82 9.80 -24.02
CA ARG A 71 1.23 8.82 -23.01
C ARG A 71 0.32 8.85 -21.79
N ALA A 72 -0.09 10.03 -21.34
CA ALA A 72 -1.01 10.18 -20.22
C ALA A 72 -2.37 9.50 -20.49
N ARG A 73 -2.94 9.67 -21.70
CA ARG A 73 -4.21 9.04 -22.07
C ARG A 73 -4.12 7.51 -22.04
N ALA A 74 -3.07 6.93 -22.62
CA ALA A 74 -2.86 5.48 -22.62
C ALA A 74 -2.73 4.93 -21.18
N MET A 75 -2.04 5.67 -20.30
CA MET A 75 -1.86 5.27 -18.90
C MET A 75 -3.17 5.33 -18.11
N TRP A 76 -3.98 6.38 -18.29
CA TRP A 76 -5.31 6.45 -17.67
C TRP A 76 -6.26 5.37 -18.18
N SER A 77 -6.18 5.03 -19.47
CA SER A 77 -6.95 3.90 -20.03
C SER A 77 -6.54 2.57 -19.41
N ASN A 78 -5.24 2.31 -19.26
CA ASN A 78 -4.74 1.10 -18.62
C ASN A 78 -5.08 1.03 -17.12
N TRP A 79 -5.02 2.17 -16.41
CA TRP A 79 -5.48 2.25 -15.01
C TRP A 79 -6.98 1.96 -14.90
N GLY A 80 -7.80 2.53 -15.80
CA GLY A 80 -9.23 2.26 -15.86
C GLY A 80 -9.54 0.78 -16.14
N LEU A 81 -8.76 0.13 -17.00
CA LEU A 81 -8.85 -1.32 -17.22
C LEU A 81 -8.53 -2.12 -15.94
N ALA A 82 -7.47 -1.76 -15.22
CA ALA A 82 -7.13 -2.42 -13.96
C ALA A 82 -8.25 -2.25 -12.92
N ALA A 83 -8.85 -1.06 -12.85
CA ALA A 83 -9.99 -0.77 -11.98
C ALA A 83 -11.23 -1.59 -12.35
N LEU A 84 -11.54 -1.70 -13.65
CA LEU A 84 -12.63 -2.53 -14.14
C LEU A 84 -12.43 -4.01 -13.75
N LEU A 85 -11.23 -4.56 -13.97
CA LEU A 85 -10.91 -5.94 -13.62
C LEU A 85 -11.00 -6.19 -12.11
N ALA A 86 -10.48 -5.27 -11.29
CA ALA A 86 -10.59 -5.35 -9.84
C ALA A 86 -12.06 -5.37 -9.40
N GLY A 87 -12.88 -4.48 -9.98
CA GLY A 87 -14.32 -4.42 -9.74
C GLY A 87 -15.04 -5.70 -10.15
N LEU A 88 -14.73 -6.27 -11.32
CA LEU A 88 -15.33 -7.51 -11.80
C LEU A 88 -15.01 -8.71 -10.90
N ILE A 89 -13.80 -8.79 -10.35
CA ILE A 89 -13.40 -9.86 -9.41
C ILE A 89 -14.07 -9.68 -8.05
N TYR A 90 -14.32 -8.45 -7.63
CA TYR A 90 -15.04 -8.14 -6.39
C TYR A 90 -16.56 -8.29 -6.51
N LEU A 91 -17.09 -8.14 -7.72
CA LEU A 91 -18.52 -8.10 -8.01
C LEU A 91 -19.32 -9.30 -7.46
N PRO A 92 -18.86 -10.57 -7.57
CA PRO A 92 -19.62 -11.70 -7.04
C PRO A 92 -19.88 -11.61 -5.52
N TRP A 93 -18.87 -11.20 -4.75
CA TRP A 93 -19.02 -11.00 -3.30
C TRP A 93 -19.94 -9.83 -2.99
N PHE A 94 -19.80 -8.72 -3.72
CA PHE A 94 -20.69 -7.56 -3.58
C PHE A 94 -22.15 -7.93 -3.82
N LEU A 95 -22.45 -8.66 -4.91
CA LEU A 95 -23.81 -9.09 -5.24
C LEU A 95 -24.35 -10.04 -4.18
N PHE A 96 -23.54 -11.01 -3.74
CA PHE A 96 -23.93 -11.92 -2.66
C PHE A 96 -24.35 -11.15 -1.40
N VAL A 97 -23.53 -10.19 -0.95
CA VAL A 97 -23.85 -9.35 0.22
C VAL A 97 -25.10 -8.51 -0.03
N GLN A 98 -25.19 -7.85 -1.19
CA GLN A 98 -26.28 -6.95 -1.51
C GLN A 98 -27.63 -7.66 -1.51
N PHE A 99 -27.70 -8.89 -2.02
CA PHE A 99 -28.94 -9.66 -2.07
C PHE A 99 -29.22 -10.48 -0.80
N SER A 100 -28.23 -10.66 0.08
CA SER A 100 -28.41 -11.44 1.32
C SER A 100 -28.74 -10.56 2.52
N VAL A 101 -27.91 -9.55 2.79
CA VAL A 101 -28.00 -8.70 4.00
C VAL A 101 -28.22 -7.22 3.64
N GLY A 102 -27.90 -6.84 2.40
CA GLY A 102 -27.88 -5.46 1.94
C GLY A 102 -26.53 -4.80 2.22
N TYR A 103 -25.90 -4.27 1.18
CA TYR A 103 -24.57 -3.67 1.29
C TYR A 103 -24.55 -2.43 2.19
N GLY A 104 -25.66 -1.69 2.23
CA GLY A 104 -25.84 -0.54 3.11
C GLY A 104 -25.66 -0.88 4.59
N ALA A 105 -26.08 -2.07 5.03
CA ALA A 105 -25.89 -2.50 6.42
C ALA A 105 -24.41 -2.70 6.77
N ILE A 106 -23.60 -3.24 5.83
CA ILE A 106 -22.15 -3.37 6.01
C ILE A 106 -21.50 -1.99 6.05
N LEU A 107 -21.87 -1.09 5.16
CA LEU A 107 -21.34 0.28 5.17
C LEU A 107 -21.68 1.00 6.46
N GLN A 108 -22.92 0.89 6.95
CA GLN A 108 -23.32 1.51 8.21
C GLN A 108 -22.50 0.94 9.37
N ALA A 109 -22.39 -0.39 9.48
CA ALA A 109 -21.55 -1.02 10.49
C ALA A 109 -20.09 -0.55 10.39
N GLN A 110 -19.57 -0.39 9.17
CA GLN A 110 -18.21 0.11 8.96
C GLN A 110 -18.08 1.58 9.37
N VAL A 111 -19.04 2.44 9.08
CA VAL A 111 -19.07 3.85 9.51
C VAL A 111 -19.10 3.92 11.03
N ASP A 112 -19.98 3.16 11.67
CA ASP A 112 -20.14 3.13 13.13
C ASP A 112 -18.86 2.64 13.82
N HIS A 113 -18.16 1.66 13.24
CA HIS A 113 -16.94 1.10 13.82
C HIS A 113 -15.66 1.85 13.41
N SER A 114 -15.65 2.53 12.27
CA SER A 114 -14.41 3.05 11.66
C SER A 114 -14.31 4.56 11.62
N ILE A 115 -15.43 5.29 11.57
CA ILE A 115 -15.44 6.75 11.40
C ILE A 115 -15.72 7.47 12.73
N GLY A 116 -16.34 6.81 13.71
CA GLY A 116 -16.64 7.38 15.02
C GLY A 116 -17.58 8.60 14.92
N GLN A 117 -18.41 8.83 15.93
CA GLN A 117 -19.40 9.91 15.83
C GLN A 117 -18.82 11.33 15.97
N SER A 118 -17.50 11.52 16.17
CA SER A 118 -16.98 12.81 16.65
C SER A 118 -15.57 13.25 16.23
N ALA A 119 -14.75 12.44 15.55
CA ALA A 119 -13.36 12.84 15.22
C ALA A 119 -12.93 12.49 13.78
N ILE A 120 -12.40 13.49 13.06
CA ILE A 120 -11.83 13.31 11.71
C ILE A 120 -10.57 12.43 11.73
N ILE A 121 -9.78 12.50 12.81
CA ILE A 121 -8.65 11.61 13.06
C ILE A 121 -9.04 10.67 14.19
N LEU A 122 -9.25 9.41 13.86
CA LEU A 122 -9.62 8.38 14.84
C LEU A 122 -8.41 7.78 15.52
N THR A 123 -7.31 7.70 14.80
CA THR A 123 -6.06 7.14 15.28
C THR A 123 -4.97 8.19 15.31
N SER A 124 -4.50 8.51 16.51
CA SER A 124 -3.43 9.48 16.69
C SER A 124 -2.11 8.98 16.07
N PRO A 125 -1.24 9.87 15.59
CA PRO A 125 0.11 9.49 15.16
C PRO A 125 0.92 8.74 16.22
N ALA A 126 0.70 9.05 17.50
CA ALA A 126 1.35 8.36 18.62
C ALA A 126 0.93 6.90 18.71
N THR A 127 -0.34 6.58 18.43
CA THR A 127 -0.85 5.21 18.37
C THR A 127 -0.24 4.43 17.22
N ILE A 128 -0.10 5.05 16.04
CA ILE A 128 0.59 4.46 14.88
C ILE A 128 2.04 4.12 15.24
N TYR A 129 2.76 5.09 15.83
CA TYR A 129 4.13 4.89 16.27
C TYR A 129 4.23 3.75 17.28
N PHE A 130 3.36 3.74 18.31
CA PHE A 130 3.31 2.68 19.30
C PHE A 130 3.11 1.30 18.68
N TYR A 131 2.18 1.15 17.74
CA TYR A 131 1.97 -0.15 17.06
C TYR A 131 3.17 -0.58 16.22
N LEU A 132 3.83 0.35 15.53
CA LEU A 132 5.05 0.03 14.80
C LEU A 132 6.18 -0.39 15.74
N THR A 133 6.36 0.24 16.91
CA THR A 133 7.42 -0.14 17.86
C THR A 133 7.15 -1.46 18.58
N GLN A 134 5.90 -1.91 18.66
CA GLN A 134 5.58 -3.25 19.19
C GLN A 134 6.01 -4.37 18.23
N TRP A 135 6.07 -4.10 16.92
CA TRP A 135 6.29 -5.12 15.90
C TRP A 135 7.65 -5.02 15.20
N LEU A 136 8.21 -3.82 15.15
CA LEU A 136 9.45 -3.53 14.44
C LEU A 136 10.52 -3.13 15.44
N SER A 137 11.73 -3.63 15.23
CA SER A 137 12.87 -3.24 16.06
C SER A 137 13.18 -1.75 15.88
N PRO A 138 13.64 -1.05 16.94
CA PRO A 138 14.08 0.34 16.82
C PRO A 138 15.15 0.55 15.73
N ALA A 139 16.04 -0.43 15.54
CA ALA A 139 17.06 -0.40 14.51
C ALA A 139 16.47 -0.38 13.09
N LEU A 140 15.40 -1.14 12.82
CA LEU A 140 14.71 -1.10 11.53
C LEU A 140 14.02 0.25 11.32
N LEU A 141 13.34 0.77 12.34
CA LEU A 141 12.64 2.07 12.24
C LEU A 141 13.62 3.22 11.98
N LEU A 142 14.75 3.25 12.68
CA LEU A 142 15.82 4.23 12.44
C LEU A 142 16.41 4.10 11.03
N SER A 143 16.65 2.87 10.58
CA SER A 143 17.15 2.61 9.21
C SER A 143 16.12 3.04 8.15
N ALA A 144 14.83 2.78 8.38
CA ALA A 144 13.74 3.19 7.50
C ALA A 144 13.59 4.71 7.45
N LEU A 145 13.72 5.40 8.58
CA LEU A 145 13.72 6.86 8.65
C LEU A 145 14.88 7.44 7.83
N LEU A 146 16.09 6.95 8.07
CA LEU A 146 17.26 7.39 7.31
C LEU A 146 17.07 7.14 5.82
N GLY A 147 16.68 5.94 5.43
CA GLY A 147 16.43 5.60 4.03
C GLY A 147 15.37 6.49 3.38
N SER A 148 14.30 6.82 4.11
CA SER A 148 13.26 7.75 3.63
C SER A 148 13.84 9.15 3.38
N ILE A 149 14.66 9.68 4.30
CA ILE A 149 15.38 10.95 4.11
C ILE A 149 16.28 10.89 2.87
N MET A 150 16.99 9.77 2.66
CA MET A 150 17.87 9.60 1.51
C MET A 150 17.11 9.53 0.18
N ILE A 151 15.94 8.88 0.16
CA ILE A 151 15.05 8.83 -1.01
C ILE A 151 14.54 10.24 -1.34
N LEU A 152 14.15 11.03 -0.33
CA LEU A 152 13.63 12.38 -0.52
C LEU A 152 14.69 13.39 -0.97
N THR A 153 15.93 13.24 -0.49
CA THR A 153 17.05 14.12 -0.89
C THR A 153 17.61 13.81 -2.27
N ARG A 154 17.47 12.57 -2.76
CA ARG A 154 17.88 12.14 -4.10
C ARG A 154 16.75 11.37 -4.79
N PRO A 155 15.69 12.07 -5.21
CA PRO A 155 14.45 11.45 -5.67
C PRO A 155 14.68 10.62 -6.93
N ARG A 156 14.46 9.31 -6.81
CA ARG A 156 14.30 8.38 -7.94
C ARG A 156 12.87 7.90 -7.95
N ALA A 157 12.19 7.95 -9.09
CA ALA A 157 10.78 7.55 -9.19
C ALA A 157 10.53 6.14 -8.62
N GLU A 158 11.45 5.20 -8.88
CA GLU A 158 11.38 3.82 -8.41
C GLU A 158 11.39 3.68 -6.89
N ALA A 159 12.14 4.53 -6.17
CA ALA A 159 12.21 4.51 -4.72
C ALA A 159 11.17 5.44 -4.06
N LEU A 160 10.76 6.49 -4.76
CA LEU A 160 9.71 7.40 -4.29
C LEU A 160 8.34 6.75 -4.27
N PHE A 161 8.01 5.91 -5.26
CA PHE A 161 6.71 5.26 -5.32
C PHE A 161 6.40 4.38 -4.09
N PRO A 162 7.25 3.42 -3.67
CA PRO A 162 6.97 2.63 -2.48
C PRO A 162 6.94 3.49 -1.20
N LEU A 163 7.77 4.53 -1.10
CA LEU A 163 7.71 5.50 0.01
C LEU A 163 6.37 6.25 0.03
N PHE A 164 5.92 6.71 -1.13
CA PHE A 164 4.63 7.38 -1.31
C PHE A 164 3.46 6.45 -0.95
N ALA A 165 3.48 5.21 -1.42
CA ALA A 165 2.47 4.19 -1.10
C ALA A 165 2.40 3.93 0.41
N THR A 166 3.56 3.79 1.05
CA THR A 166 3.69 3.58 2.50
C THR A 166 3.13 4.77 3.28
N ALA A 167 3.49 5.99 2.89
CA ALA A 167 3.01 7.22 3.51
C ALA A 167 1.50 7.37 3.35
N LEU A 168 0.96 7.19 2.13
CA LEU A 168 -0.47 7.34 1.87
C LEU A 168 -1.30 6.31 2.63
N PHE A 169 -0.86 5.06 2.69
CA PHE A 169 -1.55 4.03 3.47
C PHE A 169 -1.49 4.33 4.98
N THR A 170 -0.36 4.82 5.48
CA THR A 170 -0.21 5.21 6.89
C THR A 170 -1.14 6.37 7.25
N ILE A 171 -1.20 7.39 6.39
CA ILE A 171 -2.13 8.53 6.54
C ILE A 171 -3.57 8.02 6.50
N ALA A 172 -3.90 7.16 5.55
CA ALA A 172 -5.24 6.58 5.45
C ALA A 172 -5.63 5.79 6.72
N ALA A 173 -4.70 5.04 7.32
CA ALA A 173 -4.91 4.29 8.55
C ALA A 173 -5.29 5.19 9.75
N MET A 174 -4.95 6.48 9.72
CA MET A 174 -5.36 7.44 10.75
C MET A 174 -6.87 7.73 10.76
N PHE A 175 -7.56 7.47 9.65
CA PHE A 175 -9.00 7.66 9.47
C PHE A 175 -9.82 6.40 9.78
N TYR A 176 -9.19 5.38 10.36
CA TYR A 176 -9.86 4.16 10.81
C TYR A 176 -9.58 3.96 12.29
N THR A 177 -10.52 3.32 12.99
CA THR A 177 -10.26 2.78 14.33
C THR A 177 -9.13 1.77 14.24
N SER A 178 -7.97 2.14 14.78
CA SER A 178 -6.76 1.35 14.59
C SER A 178 -6.69 0.17 15.52
N PHE A 179 -6.27 -0.96 14.95
CA PHE A 179 -5.75 -2.11 15.64
C PHE A 179 -4.34 -2.38 15.09
N PRO A 180 -3.42 -2.98 15.85
CA PRO A 180 -2.02 -3.15 15.42
C PRO A 180 -1.87 -3.74 14.00
N ARG A 181 -2.68 -4.76 13.69
CA ARG A 181 -2.71 -5.44 12.37
C ARG A 181 -3.20 -4.64 11.18
N LEU A 182 -3.77 -3.45 11.41
CA LEU A 182 -4.10 -2.53 10.32
C LEU A 182 -2.83 -2.05 9.60
N LEU A 183 -1.71 -1.94 10.32
CA LEU A 183 -0.45 -1.40 9.81
C LEU A 183 0.47 -2.44 9.17
N LEU A 184 0.09 -3.71 9.15
CA LEU A 184 0.89 -4.77 8.50
C LEU A 184 1.28 -4.43 7.04
N PRO A 185 0.42 -3.80 6.21
CA PRO A 185 0.77 -3.40 4.84
C PRO A 185 1.84 -2.31 4.77
N VAL A 186 2.10 -1.58 5.85
CA VAL A 186 3.14 -0.55 5.93
C VAL A 186 4.53 -1.18 6.05
N VAL A 187 4.63 -2.37 6.67
CA VAL A 187 5.89 -3.03 7.02
C VAL A 187 6.81 -3.26 5.81
N PRO A 188 6.36 -3.84 4.67
CA PRO A 188 7.24 -4.04 3.53
C PRO A 188 7.83 -2.73 2.98
N GLY A 189 7.05 -1.65 3.00
CA GLY A 189 7.50 -0.33 2.61
C GLY A 189 8.59 0.23 3.52
N LEU A 190 8.44 0.06 4.84
CA LEU A 190 9.49 0.41 5.82
C LEU A 190 10.75 -0.45 5.63
N CYS A 191 10.62 -1.74 5.34
CA CYS A 191 11.75 -2.60 5.01
C CYS A 191 12.48 -2.14 3.75
N LEU A 192 11.76 -1.73 2.69
CA LEU A 192 12.34 -1.19 1.47
C LEU A 192 13.09 0.14 1.74
N SER A 193 12.50 1.03 2.52
CA SER A 193 13.19 2.26 2.96
C SER A 193 14.44 1.92 3.77
N ALA A 194 14.35 0.99 4.72
CA ALA A 194 15.49 0.58 5.54
C ALA A 194 16.63 0.01 4.70
N ALA A 195 16.32 -0.86 3.73
CA ALA A 195 17.30 -1.40 2.79
C ALA A 195 18.02 -0.28 2.03
N HIS A 196 17.29 0.75 1.58
CA HIS A 196 17.90 1.90 0.90
C HIS A 196 18.84 2.70 1.81
N GLY A 197 18.48 2.88 3.08
CA GLY A 197 19.33 3.54 4.07
C GLY A 197 20.62 2.76 4.35
N VAL A 198 20.50 1.45 4.57
CA VAL A 198 21.65 0.59 4.85
C VAL A 198 22.58 0.49 3.63
N GLU A 199 22.05 0.31 2.42
CA GLU A 199 22.84 0.23 1.17
C GLU A 199 23.77 1.44 1.02
N ARG A 200 23.28 2.62 1.39
CA ARG A 200 24.01 3.87 1.26
C ARG A 200 25.11 4.07 2.31
N ILE A 201 24.91 3.57 3.52
CA ILE A 201 25.92 3.65 4.59
C ILE A 201 26.98 2.57 4.40
N SER A 202 26.57 1.31 4.24
CA SER A 202 27.49 0.17 4.37
C SER A 202 28.29 -0.11 3.09
N ARG A 203 27.90 0.47 1.95
CA ARG A 203 28.35 0.08 0.59
C ARG A 203 28.16 -1.42 0.26
N ALA A 204 27.62 -2.23 1.19
CA ALA A 204 27.43 -3.66 1.09
C ALA A 204 25.97 -3.97 0.72
N LYS A 205 25.67 -3.88 -0.58
CA LYS A 205 24.31 -4.00 -1.13
C LYS A 205 23.62 -5.29 -0.72
N THR A 206 24.32 -6.43 -0.81
CA THR A 206 23.73 -7.76 -0.59
C THR A 206 23.27 -7.97 0.85
N LEU A 207 24.03 -7.47 1.83
CA LEU A 207 23.70 -7.60 3.25
C LEU A 207 22.44 -6.80 3.62
N ALA A 208 22.29 -5.60 3.04
CA ALA A 208 21.12 -4.74 3.28
C ALA A 208 19.81 -5.42 2.84
N TRP A 209 19.81 -6.02 1.65
CA TRP A 209 18.64 -6.71 1.11
C TRP A 209 18.33 -8.02 1.84
N LEU A 210 19.36 -8.77 2.26
CA LEU A 210 19.19 -9.96 3.10
C LEU A 210 18.58 -9.61 4.46
N LEU A 211 19.06 -8.56 5.13
CA LEU A 211 18.50 -8.12 6.41
C LEU A 211 17.04 -7.66 6.25
N ALA A 212 16.72 -6.94 5.18
CA ALA A 212 15.34 -6.52 4.90
C ALA A 212 14.42 -7.73 4.65
N ALA A 213 14.87 -8.73 3.87
CA ALA A 213 14.11 -9.94 3.60
C ALA A 213 13.91 -10.79 4.85
N VAL A 214 14.96 -10.98 5.66
CA VAL A 214 14.89 -11.72 6.94
C VAL A 214 13.96 -11.02 7.93
N THR A 215 14.06 -9.70 8.04
CA THR A 215 13.19 -8.96 8.97
C THR A 215 11.74 -8.98 8.52
N LEU A 216 11.49 -8.89 7.21
CA LEU A 216 10.15 -9.05 6.65
C LEU A 216 9.59 -10.45 6.95
N ALA A 217 10.36 -11.50 6.68
CA ALA A 217 9.95 -12.88 6.93
C ALA A 217 9.69 -13.13 8.43
N TRP A 218 10.58 -12.64 9.31
CA TRP A 218 10.44 -12.75 10.76
C TRP A 218 9.16 -12.08 11.27
N ASN A 219 8.88 -10.85 10.82
CA ASN A 219 7.67 -10.13 11.22
C ASN A 219 6.40 -10.80 10.69
N MET A 220 6.44 -11.40 9.49
CA MET A 220 5.30 -12.16 8.97
C MET A 220 5.05 -13.45 9.78
N MET A 221 6.09 -14.09 10.33
CA MET A 221 5.94 -15.28 11.18
C MET A 221 5.53 -14.93 12.63
N GLY A 222 5.99 -13.80 13.17
CA GLY A 222 5.72 -13.35 14.53
C GLY A 222 4.30 -12.82 14.76
N ALA A 223 3.61 -12.36 13.69
CA ALA A 223 2.26 -11.81 13.75
C ALA A 223 1.16 -12.78 14.24
N HIS A 224 1.50 -14.04 14.53
CA HIS A 224 0.60 -15.03 15.10
C HIS A 224 0.61 -15.09 16.64
N ARG A 225 1.51 -14.37 17.33
CA ARG A 225 1.73 -14.47 18.79
C ARG A 225 1.09 -13.35 19.62
N VAL A 226 0.36 -12.43 18.99
CA VAL A 226 -0.36 -11.30 19.63
C VAL A 226 -1.80 -11.30 19.15
#